data_AF-A0A1V5XCJ3-F1
#
_entry.id   AF-A0A1V5XCJ3-F1
#
_cell.length_a   1.000
_cell.length_b   1.000
_cell.length_c   1.000
_cell.angle_alpha   90.00
_cell.angle_beta   90.00
_cell.angle_gamma   90.00
#
_symmetry.space_group_name_H-M   'P 1'
#
loop_
_entity.id
_entity.type
_entity.pdbx_description
1 polymer ?
#
loop_
_entity_poly.entity_id
_entity_poly.type
_entity_poly.pdbx_seq_one_letter_code
_entity_poly.pdbx_strand_id
1 'polypeptide(L)'
;MKQPEAIEKLLKDNNKNKVWLAEQLGYTRPNGVSQMLKRGNVTVDTLYRICELFDYEITIQPSRRAGARPNGQIVIEGKGAER
;
A
#
# COMPACT_ATOMS: atom_id res chain seq x y z
N MET A 1 -4.38 -9.36 -2.27
CA MET A 1 -3.01 -9.12 -1.74
C MET A 1 -3.07 -8.41 -0.39
N LYS A 2 -2.05 -8.53 0.47
CA LYS A 2 -1.96 -7.82 1.76
C LYS A 2 -1.44 -6.38 1.59
N GLN A 3 -1.58 -5.56 2.62
CA GLN A 3 -1.11 -4.17 2.61
C GLN A 3 0.38 -4.03 2.23
N PRO A 4 1.31 -4.86 2.76
CA PRO A 4 2.71 -4.72 2.39
C PRO A 4 2.97 -4.98 0.90
N GLU A 5 2.28 -5.96 0.32
CA GLU A 5 2.40 -6.32 -1.10
C GLU A 5 1.88 -5.20 -2.00
N ALA A 6 0.79 -4.53 -1.60
CA ALA A 6 0.27 -3.36 -2.31
C ALA A 6 1.27 -2.20 -2.34
N ILE A 7 1.93 -1.93 -1.22
CA ILE A 7 2.97 -0.89 -1.13
C ILE A 7 4.19 -1.26 -1.97
N GLU A 8 4.64 -2.52 -1.92
CA GLU A 8 5.76 -2.97 -2.76
C GLU A 8 5.44 -2.88 -4.25
N LYS A 9 4.21 -3.20 -4.64
CA LYS A 9 3.74 -3.02 -6.01
C LYS A 9 3.77 -1.55 -6.43
N LEU A 10 3.22 -0.64 -5.61
CA LEU A 10 3.25 0.80 -5.91
C LEU A 10 4.66 1.33 -6.11
N LEU A 11 5.61 0.92 -5.26
CA LEU A 11 7.01 1.30 -5.40
C LEU A 11 7.60 0.82 -6.74
N LYS A 12 7.35 -0.45 -7.08
CA LYS A 12 7.85 -1.05 -8.32
C LYS A 12 7.25 -0.38 -9.57
N ASP A 13 5.94 -0.19 -9.59
CA ASP A 13 5.22 0.41 -10.73
C ASP A 13 5.70 1.85 -11.01
N ASN A 14 6.15 2.56 -9.97
CA ASN A 14 6.64 3.93 -10.04
C ASN A 14 8.17 4.07 -10.04
N ASN A 15 8.90 2.95 -10.18
CA ASN A 15 10.37 2.91 -10.15
C ASN A 15 10.97 3.62 -8.92
N LYS A 16 10.35 3.44 -7.75
CA LYS A 16 10.80 3.92 -6.44
C LYS A 16 11.25 2.75 -5.57
N ASN A 17 11.98 3.04 -4.50
CA ASN A 17 12.44 2.04 -3.55
C ASN A 17 12.07 2.41 -2.11
N LYS A 18 12.30 1.48 -1.17
CA LYS A 18 11.95 1.65 0.25
C LYS A 18 12.76 2.76 0.95
N VAL A 19 13.95 3.09 0.45
CA VAL A 19 14.79 4.19 0.97
C VAL A 19 14.14 5.53 0.62
N TRP A 20 13.78 5.73 -0.65
CA TRP A 20 13.03 6.89 -1.09
C TRP A 20 11.74 7.08 -0.29
N LEU A 21 10.99 6.00 -0.07
CA LEU A 21 9.76 6.09 0.72
C LEU A 21 10.02 6.45 2.19
N ALA A 22 11.11 5.95 2.77
CA ALA A 22 11.49 6.29 4.14
C ALA A 22 11.80 7.79 4.27
N GLU A 23 12.48 8.36 3.28
CA GLU A 23 12.77 9.80 3.21
C GLU A 23 11.48 10.63 3.10
N GLN A 24 10.57 10.26 2.19
CA GLN A 24 9.30 11.00 2.02
C GLN A 24 8.39 10.94 3.25
N LEU A 25 8.40 9.82 3.97
CA LEU A 25 7.60 9.64 5.18
C LEU A 25 8.25 10.28 6.43
N GLY A 26 9.50 10.75 6.34
CA GLY A 26 10.23 11.37 7.43
C GLY A 26 10.85 10.38 8.43
N TYR A 27 11.10 9.13 8.02
CA TYR A 27 11.78 8.17 8.89
C TYR A 27 13.24 8.54 9.08
N THR A 28 13.68 8.63 10.35
CA THR A 28 15.09 8.89 10.70
C THR A 28 16.03 7.76 10.27
N ARG A 29 15.51 6.52 10.15
CA ARG A 29 16.31 5.34 9.77
C ARG A 29 15.88 4.81 8.40
N PRO A 30 16.84 4.54 7.49
CA PRO A 30 16.56 4.02 6.15
C PRO A 30 15.80 2.69 6.12
N ASN A 31 15.89 1.90 7.21
CA ASN A 31 15.23 0.59 7.32
C ASN A 31 13.81 0.65 7.92
N GLY A 32 13.31 1.84 8.27
CA GLY A 32 12.01 2.02 8.93
C GLY A 32 10.85 1.42 8.12
N VAL A 33 10.81 1.70 6.82
CA VAL A 33 9.80 1.15 5.90
C VAL A 33 9.91 -0.37 5.81
N SER A 34 11.11 -0.93 5.63
CA SER A 34 11.30 -2.39 5.57
C SER A 34 10.81 -3.10 6.82
N GLN A 35 11.05 -2.52 8.01
CA GLN A 35 10.56 -3.06 9.27
C GLN A 35 9.03 -2.96 9.40
N MET A 36 8.45 -1.83 9.00
CA MET A 36 6.99 -1.62 8.98
C MET A 36 6.30 -2.65 8.08
N LEU A 37 6.79 -2.82 6.85
CA LEU A 37 6.23 -3.78 5.89
C LEU A 37 6.34 -5.22 6.41
N LYS A 38 7.49 -5.60 7.00
CA LYS A 38 7.69 -6.93 7.58
C LYS A 38 6.75 -7.22 8.76
N ARG A 39 6.50 -6.22 9.60
CA ARG A 39 5.59 -6.34 10.76
C ARG A 39 4.12 -6.32 10.36
N GLY A 40 3.80 -5.84 9.17
CA GLY A 40 2.42 -5.68 8.69
C GLY A 40 1.62 -4.65 9.50
N ASN A 41 2.30 -3.73 10.20
CA ASN A 41 1.66 -2.72 11.05
C ASN A 41 1.44 -1.39 10.30
N VAL A 42 0.96 -1.48 9.06
CA VAL A 42 0.64 -0.30 8.24
C VAL A 42 -0.68 0.28 8.73
N THR A 43 -0.63 1.48 9.32
CA THR A 43 -1.83 2.21 9.70
C THR A 43 -2.54 2.77 8.46
N VAL A 44 -3.83 3.07 8.59
CA VAL A 44 -4.60 3.72 7.51
C VAL A 44 -4.01 5.09 7.18
N ASP A 45 -3.57 5.85 8.18
CA ASP A 45 -2.89 7.15 8.00
C ASP A 45 -1.62 7.03 7.15
N THR A 46 -0.74 6.07 7.48
CA THR A 46 0.47 5.84 6.69
C THR A 46 0.12 5.40 5.26
N LEU A 47 -0.90 4.55 5.10
CA LEU A 47 -1.35 4.15 3.77
C LEU A 47 -1.88 5.35 2.96
N TYR A 48 -2.63 6.26 3.61
CA TYR A 48 -3.15 7.46 2.99
C TYR A 48 -2.02 8.37 2.49
N ARG A 49 -1.02 8.64 3.34
CA ARG A 49 0.16 9.42 2.97
C ARG A 49 0.94 8.79 1.82
N ILE A 50 1.05 7.46 1.80
CA ILE A 50 1.68 6.74 0.67
C ILE A 50 0.86 6.95 -0.60
N CYS A 51 -0.46 6.85 -0.55
CA CYS A 51 -1.33 7.08 -1.69
C CYS A 51 -1.18 8.51 -2.25
N GLU A 52 -1.11 9.53 -1.40
CA GLU A 52 -0.86 10.92 -1.83
C GLU A 52 0.46 11.09 -2.59
N LEU A 53 1.53 10.39 -2.17
CA LEU A 53 2.84 10.46 -2.84
C LEU A 53 2.84 9.85 -4.26
N PHE A 54 1.86 9.02 -4.59
CA PHE A 54 1.77 8.29 -5.86
C PHE A 54 0.55 8.69 -6.70
N ASP A 55 -0.19 9.72 -6.32
CA ASP A 55 -1.46 10.13 -6.95
C ASP A 55 -2.52 9.01 -6.94
N TYR A 56 -2.57 8.23 -5.85
CA TYR A 56 -3.62 7.25 -5.58
C TYR A 56 -4.61 7.77 -4.53
N GLU A 57 -5.83 7.23 -4.54
CA GLU A 57 -6.83 7.46 -3.50
C GLU A 57 -7.17 6.15 -2.76
N ILE A 58 -7.51 6.27 -1.46
CA ILE A 58 -8.12 5.18 -0.70
C ILE A 58 -9.62 5.28 -0.85
N THR A 59 -10.25 4.24 -1.40
CA THR A 59 -11.71 4.17 -1.57
C THR A 59 -12.33 3.09 -0.70
N ILE A 60 -13.47 3.41 -0.09
CA ILE A 60 -14.35 2.41 0.55
C ILE A 60 -15.49 2.15 -0.42
N GLN A 61 -15.61 0.91 -0.88
CA GLN A 61 -16.63 0.50 -1.85
C GLN A 61 -17.35 -0.77 -1.38
N PRO A 62 -18.62 -0.97 -1.74
CA PRO A 62 -19.28 -2.26 -1.57
C PRO A 62 -18.50 -3.37 -2.25
N SER A 63 -18.50 -4.57 -1.68
CA SER A 63 -17.83 -5.72 -2.29
C SER A 63 -18.49 -6.06 -3.63
N ARG A 64 -17.75 -5.86 -4.73
CA ARG A 64 -18.20 -6.18 -6.09
C ARG A 64 -17.69 -7.55 -6.52
N ARG A 65 -18.44 -8.21 -7.43
CA ARG A 65 -17.99 -9.43 -8.12
C ARG A 65 -16.69 -9.15 -8.89
N ALA A 66 -15.84 -10.16 -9.01
CA ALA A 66 -14.64 -10.10 -9.85
C ALA A 66 -15.04 -9.68 -11.29
N GLY A 67 -14.32 -8.71 -11.88
CA GLY A 67 -14.61 -8.16 -13.22
C GLY A 67 -15.36 -6.83 -13.25
N ALA A 68 -16.04 -6.41 -12.18
CA ALA A 68 -16.72 -5.11 -12.09
C ALA A 68 -15.86 -4.00 -11.45
N ARG A 69 -14.55 -4.24 -11.33
CA ARG A 69 -13.59 -3.32 -10.71
C ARG A 69 -12.95 -2.43 -11.78
N PRO A 70 -12.75 -1.13 -11.50
CA PRO A 70 -12.02 -0.26 -12.41
C PRO A 70 -10.60 -0.79 -12.70
N ASN A 71 -10.11 -0.52 -13.91
CA ASN A 71 -8.73 -0.82 -14.29
C ASN A 71 -7.75 -0.07 -13.37
N GLY A 72 -6.65 -0.72 -13.00
CA GLY A 72 -5.62 -0.11 -12.13
C GLY A 72 -5.92 -0.14 -10.63
N GLN A 73 -7.08 -0.67 -10.20
CA GLN A 73 -7.40 -0.80 -8.78
C GLN A 73 -6.52 -1.86 -8.09
N ILE A 74 -5.83 -1.47 -7.02
CA ILE A 74 -5.11 -2.39 -6.14
C ILE A 74 -6.05 -2.85 -5.01
N VAL A 75 -6.30 -4.15 -4.92
CA VAL A 75 -7.21 -4.73 -3.91
C VAL A 75 -6.43 -5.31 -2.74
N ILE A 76 -6.63 -4.71 -1.57
CA ILE A 76 -6.06 -5.19 -0.31
C ILE A 76 -7.07 -6.09 0.41
N GLU A 77 -6.70 -7.34 0.65
CA GLU A 77 -7.54 -8.36 1.28
C GLU A 77 -7.21 -8.52 2.76
N GLY A 78 -8.26 -8.51 3.59
CA GLY A 78 -8.17 -8.89 5.00
C GLY A 78 -7.84 -10.37 5.19
N LYS A 79 -7.63 -10.81 6.44
CA LYS A 79 -7.44 -12.23 6.78
C LYS A 79 -8.65 -13.14 6.47
N GLY A 80 -9.77 -12.60 6.02
CA GLY A 80 -11.03 -13.35 5.81
C GLY A 80 -11.46 -13.56 4.35
N ALA A 81 -10.56 -13.39 3.37
CA ALA A 81 -10.87 -13.60 1.96
C ALA A 81 -10.46 -15.00 1.43
N GLU A 82 -10.22 -15.96 2.32
CA GLU A 82 -10.36 -17.38 1.98
C GLU A 82 -11.83 -17.73 2.16
N ARG A 83 -12.61 -17.66 1.08
CA ARG A 83 -13.92 -18.30 0.95
C ARG A 83 -13.97 -19.04 -0.36
#